data_AF-A0A969JFV3-F1
#
_entry.id   AF-A0A969JFV3-F1
#
_cell.length_a   1.000
_cell.length_b   1.000
_cell.length_c   1.000
_cell.angle_alpha   90.00
_cell.angle_beta   90.00
_cell.angle_gamma   90.00
#
_symmetry.space_group_name_H-M   'P 1'
#
loop_
_entity.id
_entity.type
_entity.pdbx_description
1 polymer ?
#
loop_
_entity_poly.entity_id
_entity_poly.type
_entity_poly.pdbx_seq_one_letter_code
_entity_poly.pdbx_strand_id
1 'polypeptide(L)'
;MPILSLKQPQPNQSDHLFQLIKTLTKAEKRNFRLYVTRNQDSEDLKFIRLFDVLDKQKDYEESTIFKKVPEIRKEQLSNLKAHLYKQLLTSLRLLHKQKNADIDIREHIDYGKVLYNKGLYIQSLRILDKAKGMAEVNNQDFLALEIIEFEKIIESRHITRAQTGRADSLAEEATVTLEKLRNTSILSNLSLQLYGKYLQVGHARTAQDLEEIAIFLKENLPATPLSKMGFFEKVYLFQCLSWQNFIAQNWKNYFRYTYKWVELFERESLMKINDTSLYLKGVHNLLNALF
;
A
#
# COMPACT_ATOMS: atom_id res chain seq x y z
N MET A 1 19.61 -11.30 14.06
CA MET A 1 18.76 -11.06 12.86
C MET A 1 19.27 -11.92 11.71
N PRO A 2 18.62 -13.03 11.35
CA PRO A 2 18.78 -13.55 10.00
C PRO A 2 17.97 -12.64 9.08
N ILE A 3 18.66 -12.04 8.11
CA ILE A 3 18.05 -11.42 6.95
C ILE A 3 17.06 -12.46 6.40
N LEU A 4 15.76 -12.14 6.39
CA LEU A 4 14.85 -12.79 5.44
C LEU A 4 15.38 -12.37 4.07
N SER A 5 16.36 -13.12 3.58
CA SER A 5 16.82 -13.04 2.21
C SER A 5 15.57 -13.38 1.42
N LEU A 6 14.97 -12.34 0.84
CA LEU A 6 14.10 -12.51 -0.31
C LEU A 6 15.00 -13.21 -1.32
N LYS A 7 14.93 -14.55 -1.35
CA LYS A 7 15.55 -15.37 -2.38
C LYS A 7 15.03 -14.78 -3.69
N GLN A 8 15.88 -14.02 -4.37
CA GLN A 8 15.61 -13.65 -5.75
C GLN A 8 15.48 -14.97 -6.51
N PRO A 9 14.39 -15.20 -7.26
CA PRO A 9 14.26 -16.42 -8.05
C PRO A 9 15.41 -16.49 -9.07
N GLN A 10 15.95 -17.70 -9.20
CA GLN A 10 17.07 -18.04 -10.07
C GLN A 10 16.79 -17.65 -11.55
N PRO A 11 17.82 -17.34 -12.36
CA PRO A 11 17.65 -16.66 -13.66
C PRO A 11 16.92 -17.44 -14.77
N ASN A 12 16.59 -18.72 -14.57
CA ASN A 12 15.87 -19.56 -15.55
C ASN A 12 14.34 -19.61 -15.34
N GLN A 13 13.78 -18.74 -14.48
CA GLN A 13 12.34 -18.59 -14.21
C GLN A 13 11.76 -17.26 -14.78
N SER A 14 12.27 -16.78 -15.92
CA SER A 14 12.20 -15.37 -16.31
C SER A 14 10.86 -14.83 -16.84
N ASP A 15 9.78 -15.62 -16.86
CA ASP A 15 8.47 -15.14 -17.34
C ASP A 15 7.61 -14.59 -16.18
N HIS A 16 7.45 -13.26 -16.16
CA HIS A 16 6.67 -12.56 -15.12
C HIS A 16 5.21 -12.99 -15.04
N LEU A 17 4.59 -13.33 -16.17
CA LEU A 17 3.21 -13.81 -16.19
C LEU A 17 3.11 -15.20 -15.55
N PHE A 18 4.03 -16.10 -15.88
CA PHE A 18 4.08 -17.42 -15.26
C PHE A 18 4.24 -17.33 -13.74
N GLN A 19 5.15 -16.49 -13.26
CA GLN A 19 5.32 -16.24 -11.82
C GLN A 19 4.01 -15.80 -11.16
N LEU A 20 3.31 -14.82 -11.74
CA LEU A 20 2.02 -14.35 -11.23
C LEU A 20 0.96 -15.46 -11.22
N ILE A 21 0.84 -16.27 -12.28
CA ILE A 21 -0.13 -17.37 -12.32
C ILE A 21 0.12 -18.38 -11.19
N LYS A 22 1.38 -18.61 -10.83
CA LYS A 22 1.76 -19.54 -9.76
C LYS A 22 1.49 -19.04 -8.34
N THR A 23 1.40 -17.73 -8.12
CA THR A 23 1.01 -17.19 -6.81
C THR A 23 -0.49 -17.27 -6.56
N LEU A 24 -1.31 -17.46 -7.59
CA LEU A 24 -2.76 -17.47 -7.47
C LEU A 24 -3.28 -18.65 -6.65
N THR A 25 -4.21 -18.36 -5.75
CA THR A 25 -5.02 -19.34 -5.05
C THR A 25 -6.06 -19.99 -5.97
N LYS A 26 -6.62 -21.14 -5.56
CA LYS A 26 -7.72 -21.79 -6.29
C LYS A 26 -8.93 -20.85 -6.47
N ALA A 27 -9.20 -19.99 -5.49
CA ALA A 27 -10.29 -19.03 -5.53
C ALA A 27 -10.04 -17.92 -6.57
N GLU A 28 -8.82 -17.35 -6.60
CA GLU A 28 -8.42 -16.35 -7.59
C GLU A 28 -8.47 -16.89 -9.02
N LYS A 29 -7.96 -18.10 -9.24
CA LYS A 29 -8.03 -18.78 -10.55
C LYS A 29 -9.48 -18.98 -11.01
N ARG A 30 -10.39 -19.31 -10.08
CA ARG A 30 -11.82 -19.45 -10.39
C ARG A 30 -12.44 -18.09 -10.71
N ASN A 31 -12.13 -17.05 -9.94
CA ASN A 31 -12.62 -15.69 -10.19
C ASN A 31 -12.18 -15.17 -11.55
N PHE A 32 -10.90 -15.37 -11.92
CA PHE A 32 -10.37 -14.98 -13.22
C PHE A 32 -11.14 -15.64 -14.38
N ARG A 33 -11.40 -16.95 -14.31
CA ARG A 33 -12.20 -17.65 -15.32
C ARG A 33 -13.60 -17.04 -15.45
N LEU A 34 -14.28 -16.77 -14.33
CA LEU A 34 -15.61 -16.14 -14.34
C LEU A 34 -15.59 -14.71 -14.90
N TYR A 35 -14.56 -13.93 -14.58
CA TYR A 35 -14.37 -12.57 -15.08
C TYR A 35 -14.26 -12.56 -16.60
N VAL A 36 -13.44 -13.46 -17.17
CA VAL A 36 -13.26 -13.55 -18.62
C VAL A 36 -14.51 -14.06 -19.32
N THR A 37 -15.18 -15.09 -18.78
CA THR A 37 -16.39 -15.67 -19.42
C THR A 37 -17.54 -14.67 -19.53
N ARG A 38 -17.56 -13.58 -18.76
CA ARG A 38 -18.60 -12.55 -18.79
C ARG A 38 -18.41 -11.48 -19.87
N ASN A 39 -17.19 -11.29 -20.39
CA ASN A 39 -16.83 -10.17 -21.26
C ASN A 39 -16.59 -10.58 -22.73
N GLN A 40 -17.28 -11.64 -23.21
CA GLN A 40 -16.90 -12.42 -24.42
C GLN A 40 -16.73 -11.62 -25.72
N ASP A 41 -15.51 -11.68 -26.27
CA ASP A 41 -15.19 -11.61 -27.70
C ASP A 41 -14.44 -12.89 -28.15
N SER A 42 -14.45 -13.20 -29.45
CA SER A 42 -13.92 -14.48 -29.98
C SER A 42 -12.41 -14.71 -29.78
N GLU A 43 -11.62 -13.65 -29.57
CA GLU A 43 -10.20 -13.75 -29.19
C GLU A 43 -9.98 -14.29 -27.76
N ASP A 44 -11.03 -14.30 -26.92
CA ASP A 44 -10.93 -14.66 -25.51
C ASP A 44 -10.60 -16.13 -25.28
N LEU A 45 -10.98 -17.01 -26.21
CA LEU A 45 -10.73 -18.45 -26.11
C LEU A 45 -9.24 -18.80 -26.15
N LYS A 46 -8.41 -18.03 -26.86
CA LYS A 46 -6.98 -18.32 -27.03
C LYS A 46 -6.19 -18.02 -25.76
N PHE A 47 -6.45 -16.89 -25.12
CA PHE A 47 -5.71 -16.53 -23.91
C PHE A 47 -6.16 -17.34 -22.68
N ILE A 48 -7.43 -17.78 -22.61
CA ILE A 48 -7.88 -18.70 -21.54
C ILE A 48 -7.14 -20.03 -21.64
N ARG A 49 -7.01 -20.58 -22.86
CA ARG A 49 -6.24 -21.81 -23.09
C ARG A 49 -4.75 -21.61 -22.73
N LEU A 50 -4.18 -20.45 -23.07
CA LEU A 50 -2.82 -20.10 -22.64
C LEU A 50 -2.70 -20.11 -21.12
N PHE A 51 -3.64 -19.49 -20.41
CA PHE A 51 -3.69 -19.49 -18.94
C PHE A 51 -3.73 -20.92 -18.38
N ASP A 52 -4.61 -21.79 -18.90
CA ASP A 52 -4.73 -23.17 -18.43
C ASP A 52 -3.46 -24.01 -18.66
N VAL A 53 -2.72 -23.75 -19.74
CA VAL A 53 -1.43 -24.42 -19.98
C VAL A 53 -0.38 -23.93 -18.99
N LEU A 54 -0.24 -22.62 -18.81
CA LEU A 54 0.71 -22.02 -17.86
C LEU A 54 0.40 -22.44 -16.41
N ASP A 55 -0.88 -22.50 -16.04
CA ASP A 55 -1.33 -22.94 -14.72
C ASP A 55 -0.94 -24.40 -14.42
N LYS A 56 -0.91 -25.27 -15.43
CA LYS A 56 -0.56 -26.70 -15.28
C LYS A 56 0.94 -27.01 -15.35
N GLN A 57 1.73 -26.14 -15.96
CA GLN A 57 3.18 -26.34 -16.10
C GLN A 57 3.89 -26.26 -14.74
N LYS A 58 4.90 -27.09 -14.47
CA LYS A 58 5.73 -26.95 -13.25
C LYS A 58 6.77 -25.86 -13.42
N ASP A 59 7.49 -25.92 -14.54
CA ASP A 59 8.47 -24.96 -14.98
C ASP A 59 8.03 -24.32 -16.29
N TYR A 60 8.48 -23.10 -16.54
CA TYR A 60 8.08 -22.34 -17.70
C TYR A 60 8.72 -22.92 -18.98
N GLU A 61 7.90 -23.42 -19.90
CA GLU A 61 8.36 -23.98 -21.17
C GLU A 61 7.46 -23.57 -22.36
N GLU A 62 8.02 -22.77 -23.28
CA GLU A 62 7.30 -22.32 -24.48
C GLU A 62 6.93 -23.44 -25.42
N SER A 63 7.80 -24.43 -25.57
CA SER A 63 7.56 -25.59 -26.45
C SER A 63 6.27 -26.33 -26.06
N THR A 64 5.98 -26.41 -24.75
CA THR A 64 4.78 -27.03 -24.21
C THR A 64 3.51 -26.20 -24.49
N ILE A 65 3.63 -24.88 -24.60
CA ILE A 65 2.52 -23.99 -25.00
C ILE A 65 2.09 -24.31 -26.44
N PHE A 66 3.04 -24.31 -27.38
CA PHE A 66 2.75 -24.58 -28.79
C PHE A 66 2.25 -26.01 -29.04
N LYS A 67 2.70 -26.99 -28.25
CA LYS A 67 2.19 -28.37 -28.32
C LYS A 67 0.73 -28.49 -27.85
N LYS A 68 0.34 -27.77 -26.79
CA LYS A 68 -1.01 -27.87 -26.20
C LYS A 68 -2.02 -26.90 -26.82
N VAL A 69 -1.56 -25.81 -27.42
CA VAL A 69 -2.40 -24.81 -28.09
C VAL A 69 -1.81 -24.49 -29.47
N PRO A 70 -2.02 -25.36 -30.47
CA PRO A 70 -1.42 -25.19 -31.81
C PRO A 70 -1.97 -23.96 -32.56
N GLU A 71 -3.09 -23.40 -32.12
CA GLU A 71 -3.69 -22.17 -32.66
C GLU A 71 -2.86 -20.91 -32.36
N ILE A 72 -1.95 -20.95 -31.37
CA ILE A 72 -1.09 -19.84 -31.01
C ILE A 72 0.19 -19.91 -31.84
N ARG A 73 0.39 -18.91 -32.70
CA ARG A 73 1.64 -18.76 -33.45
C ARG A 73 2.73 -18.14 -32.57
N LYS A 74 4.01 -18.41 -32.89
CA LYS A 74 5.15 -17.89 -32.12
C LYS A 74 5.15 -16.36 -32.04
N GLU A 75 4.78 -15.72 -33.15
CA GLU A 75 4.73 -14.25 -33.28
C GLU A 75 3.63 -13.63 -32.40
N GLN A 76 2.58 -14.39 -32.08
CA GLN A 76 1.43 -13.94 -31.29
C GLN A 76 1.65 -14.13 -29.79
N LEU A 77 2.57 -15.00 -29.38
CA LEU A 77 2.73 -15.41 -27.98
C LEU A 77 3.02 -14.21 -27.07
N SER A 78 3.91 -13.30 -27.48
CA SER A 78 4.25 -12.11 -26.68
C SER A 78 3.02 -11.23 -26.41
N ASN A 79 2.25 -10.92 -27.45
CA ASN A 79 1.03 -10.11 -27.32
C ASN A 79 -0.05 -10.80 -26.48
N LEU A 80 -0.22 -12.11 -26.67
CA LEU A 80 -1.18 -12.90 -25.88
C LEU A 80 -0.82 -12.94 -24.40
N LYS A 81 0.47 -13.07 -24.06
CA LYS A 81 0.94 -12.98 -22.68
C LYS A 81 0.71 -11.60 -22.09
N ALA A 82 1.02 -10.54 -22.82
CA ALA A 82 0.80 -9.17 -22.36
C ALA A 82 -0.70 -8.91 -22.11
N HIS A 83 -1.57 -9.38 -23.00
CA HIS A 83 -3.01 -9.31 -22.83
C HIS A 83 -3.49 -10.10 -21.61
N LEU A 84 -3.07 -11.37 -21.49
CA LEU A 84 -3.41 -12.22 -20.35
C LEU A 84 -2.94 -11.61 -19.02
N TYR A 85 -1.73 -11.06 -18.97
CA TYR A 85 -1.21 -10.37 -17.79
C TYR A 85 -2.09 -9.19 -17.40
N LYS A 86 -2.47 -8.33 -18.36
CA LYS A 86 -3.37 -7.20 -18.12
C LYS A 86 -4.75 -7.64 -17.62
N GLN A 87 -5.35 -8.65 -18.23
CA GLN A 87 -6.65 -9.18 -17.81
C GLN A 87 -6.59 -9.79 -16.42
N LEU A 88 -5.51 -10.52 -16.12
CA LEU A 88 -5.32 -11.14 -14.83
C LEU A 88 -5.18 -10.08 -13.72
N LEU A 89 -4.34 -9.06 -13.93
CA LEU A 89 -4.22 -7.93 -12.99
C LEU A 89 -5.55 -7.20 -12.79
N THR A 90 -6.32 -7.01 -13.86
CA THR A 90 -7.64 -6.35 -13.79
C THR A 90 -8.62 -7.17 -12.95
N SER A 91 -8.70 -8.48 -13.18
CA SER A 91 -9.55 -9.40 -12.40
C SER A 91 -9.14 -9.44 -10.93
N LEU A 92 -7.84 -9.49 -10.64
CA LEU A 92 -7.33 -9.49 -9.26
C LEU A 92 -7.64 -8.18 -8.54
N ARG A 93 -7.46 -7.03 -9.21
CA ARG A 93 -7.83 -5.72 -8.67
C ARG A 93 -9.32 -5.66 -8.31
N LEU A 94 -10.20 -6.16 -9.19
CA LEU A 94 -11.64 -6.20 -8.93
C LEU A 94 -12.00 -7.12 -7.77
N LEU A 95 -11.33 -8.27 -7.65
CA LEU A 95 -11.54 -9.22 -6.55
C LEU A 95 -11.10 -8.64 -5.20
N HIS A 96 -9.95 -7.95 -5.17
CA HIS A 96 -9.34 -7.45 -3.93
C HIS A 96 -9.84 -6.07 -3.51
N LYS A 97 -10.64 -5.39 -4.33
CA LYS A 97 -11.23 -4.08 -4.05
C LYS A 97 -11.85 -3.99 -2.64
N GLN A 98 -12.66 -4.96 -2.24
CA GLN A 98 -13.34 -4.94 -0.94
C GLN A 98 -12.41 -5.13 0.27
N LYS A 99 -11.18 -5.63 0.03
CA LYS A 99 -10.20 -5.91 1.09
C LYS A 99 -9.09 -4.86 1.16
N ASN A 100 -8.97 -4.02 0.14
CA ASN A 100 -7.92 -3.01 0.04
C ASN A 100 -8.57 -1.64 -0.13
N ALA A 101 -8.61 -0.88 0.97
CA ALA A 101 -9.22 0.44 1.01
C ALA A 101 -8.66 1.39 -0.06
N ASP A 102 -7.34 1.34 -0.32
CA ASP A 102 -6.68 2.22 -1.30
C ASP A 102 -7.21 2.00 -2.72
N ILE A 103 -7.41 0.73 -3.10
CA ILE A 103 -7.97 0.38 -4.42
C ILE A 103 -9.40 0.93 -4.54
N ASP A 104 -10.21 0.79 -3.48
CA ASP A 104 -11.59 1.26 -3.47
C ASP A 104 -11.67 2.80 -3.52
N ILE A 105 -10.85 3.49 -2.70
CA ILE A 105 -10.78 4.96 -2.69
C ILE A 105 -10.33 5.50 -4.05
N ARG A 106 -9.27 4.93 -4.63
CA ARG A 106 -8.78 5.34 -5.96
C ARG A 106 -9.84 5.17 -7.05
N GLU A 107 -10.62 4.09 -7.00
CA GLU A 107 -11.71 3.91 -7.95
C GLU A 107 -12.80 4.98 -7.79
N HIS A 108 -13.14 5.39 -6.57
CA HIS A 108 -14.06 6.51 -6.37
C HIS A 108 -13.47 7.83 -6.90
N ILE A 109 -12.16 8.08 -6.71
CA ILE A 109 -11.48 9.23 -7.32
C ILE A 109 -11.60 9.17 -8.86
N ASP A 110 -11.39 7.99 -9.46
CA ASP A 110 -11.52 7.79 -10.91
C ASP A 110 -12.96 8.04 -11.40
N TYR A 111 -13.97 7.57 -10.67
CA TYR A 111 -15.37 7.90 -10.95
C TYR A 111 -15.64 9.41 -10.87
N GLY A 112 -15.07 10.08 -9.87
CA GLY A 112 -15.11 11.55 -9.76
C GLY A 112 -14.52 12.22 -11.01
N LYS A 113 -13.37 11.73 -11.52
CA LYS A 113 -12.72 12.23 -12.74
C LYS A 113 -13.59 12.00 -13.98
N VAL A 114 -14.19 10.83 -14.12
CA VAL A 114 -15.12 10.51 -15.22
C VAL A 114 -16.33 11.46 -15.21
N LEU A 115 -16.96 11.66 -14.07
CA LEU A 115 -18.12 12.55 -13.94
C LEU A 115 -17.76 14.01 -14.22
N TYR A 116 -16.61 14.47 -13.72
CA TYR A 116 -16.08 15.80 -14.00
C TYR A 116 -15.88 16.03 -15.51
N ASN A 117 -15.26 15.07 -16.20
CA ASN A 117 -15.03 15.14 -17.65
C ASN A 117 -16.34 15.12 -18.47
N LYS A 118 -17.43 14.62 -17.88
CA LYS A 118 -18.79 14.65 -18.47
C LYS A 118 -19.57 15.93 -18.11
N GLY A 119 -18.98 16.87 -17.38
CA GLY A 119 -19.65 18.11 -16.93
C GLY A 119 -20.56 17.92 -15.72
N LEU A 120 -20.54 16.74 -15.07
CA LEU A 120 -21.40 16.38 -13.95
C LEU A 120 -20.74 16.76 -12.61
N TYR A 121 -20.43 18.04 -12.41
CA TYR A 121 -19.60 18.53 -11.29
C TYR A 121 -20.16 18.22 -9.90
N ILE A 122 -21.46 18.41 -9.69
CA ILE A 122 -22.10 18.10 -8.40
C ILE A 122 -22.07 16.59 -8.11
N GLN A 123 -22.20 15.74 -9.13
CA GLN A 123 -22.09 14.29 -8.95
C GLN A 123 -20.65 13.87 -8.65
N SER A 124 -19.68 14.51 -9.31
CA SER A 124 -18.25 14.33 -9.03
C SER A 124 -17.95 14.67 -7.56
N LEU A 125 -18.38 15.84 -7.08
CA LEU A 125 -18.19 16.26 -5.68
C LEU A 125 -18.82 15.26 -4.67
N ARG A 126 -20.00 14.72 -4.94
CA ARG A 126 -20.63 13.71 -4.07
C ARG A 126 -19.81 12.42 -3.97
N ILE A 127 -19.21 11.98 -5.07
CA ILE A 127 -18.34 10.80 -5.08
C ILE A 127 -17.03 11.10 -4.34
N LEU A 128 -16.47 12.29 -4.53
CA LEU A 128 -15.26 12.73 -3.84
C LEU A 128 -15.46 12.86 -2.33
N ASP A 129 -16.59 13.41 -1.87
CA ASP A 129 -16.92 13.50 -0.45
C ASP A 129 -16.97 12.12 0.22
N LYS A 130 -17.63 11.16 -0.44
CA LYS A 130 -17.63 9.75 0.00
C LYS A 130 -16.21 9.17 0.04
N ALA A 131 -15.41 9.40 -1.00
CA ALA A 131 -14.03 8.91 -1.07
C ALA A 131 -13.16 9.52 0.04
N LYS A 132 -13.39 10.78 0.41
CA LYS A 132 -12.66 11.48 1.47
C LYS A 132 -12.96 10.85 2.82
N GLY A 133 -14.23 10.61 3.14
CA GLY A 133 -14.62 9.90 4.36
C GLY A 133 -14.03 8.48 4.43
N MET A 134 -13.95 7.77 3.31
CA MET A 134 -13.26 6.48 3.24
C MET A 134 -11.75 6.63 3.52
N ALA A 135 -11.10 7.66 2.97
CA ALA A 135 -9.68 7.92 3.19
C ALA A 135 -9.38 8.24 4.66
N GLU A 136 -10.19 9.08 5.30
CA GLU A 136 -10.05 9.45 6.71
C GLU A 136 -10.17 8.24 7.64
N VAL A 137 -11.21 7.42 7.46
CA VAL A 137 -11.44 6.21 8.27
C VAL A 137 -10.30 5.19 8.14
N ASN A 138 -9.66 5.13 6.96
CA ASN A 138 -8.56 4.20 6.69
C ASN A 138 -7.17 4.81 6.89
N ASN A 139 -7.07 6.04 7.44
CA ASN A 139 -5.82 6.79 7.61
C ASN A 139 -5.02 6.96 6.29
N GLN A 140 -5.70 7.11 5.16
CA GLN A 140 -5.12 7.28 3.82
C GLN A 140 -4.92 8.77 3.48
N ASP A 141 -4.03 9.44 4.22
CA ASP A 141 -3.86 10.90 4.15
C ASP A 141 -3.40 11.39 2.77
N PHE A 142 -2.62 10.59 2.02
CA PHE A 142 -2.22 10.94 0.65
C PHE A 142 -3.41 10.98 -0.30
N LEU A 143 -4.34 10.02 -0.17
CA LEU A 143 -5.55 9.97 -1.00
C LEU A 143 -6.53 11.06 -0.57
N ALA A 144 -6.64 11.34 0.73
CA ALA A 144 -7.43 12.46 1.24
C ALA A 144 -6.95 13.79 0.63
N LEU A 145 -5.63 14.01 0.57
CA LEU A 145 -5.07 15.21 -0.08
C LEU A 145 -5.37 15.24 -1.59
N GLU A 146 -5.21 14.13 -2.32
CA GLU A 146 -5.56 14.07 -3.75
C GLU A 146 -7.03 14.44 -3.98
N ILE A 147 -7.92 13.96 -3.11
CA ILE A 147 -9.36 14.28 -3.17
C ILE A 147 -9.59 15.76 -2.91
N ILE A 148 -9.02 16.33 -1.84
CA ILE A 148 -9.17 17.76 -1.49
C ILE A 148 -8.67 18.66 -2.62
N GLU A 149 -7.52 18.33 -3.22
CA GLU A 149 -6.99 19.09 -4.37
C GLU A 149 -7.91 18.99 -5.59
N PHE A 150 -8.54 17.84 -5.79
CA PHE A 150 -9.53 17.70 -6.85
C PHE A 150 -10.82 18.51 -6.56
N GLU A 151 -11.31 18.52 -5.32
CA GLU A 151 -12.44 19.36 -4.91
C GLU A 151 -12.13 20.85 -5.16
N LYS A 152 -10.92 21.33 -4.84
CA LYS A 152 -10.47 22.70 -5.13
C LYS A 152 -10.46 23.02 -6.62
N ILE A 153 -10.05 22.08 -7.48
CA ILE A 153 -10.10 22.25 -8.93
C ILE A 153 -11.55 22.45 -9.40
N ILE A 154 -12.50 21.70 -8.83
CA ILE A 154 -13.92 21.84 -9.20
C ILE A 154 -14.45 23.18 -8.72
N GLU A 155 -14.21 23.52 -7.45
CA GLU A 155 -14.70 24.75 -6.81
C GLU A 155 -14.17 26.02 -7.48
N SER A 156 -12.88 26.03 -7.85
CA SER A 156 -12.25 27.19 -8.50
C SER A 156 -12.71 27.44 -9.94
N ARG A 157 -13.27 26.42 -10.61
CA ARG A 157 -13.59 26.49 -12.06
C ARG A 157 -15.08 26.54 -12.35
N HIS A 158 -15.93 26.13 -11.41
CA HIS A 158 -17.35 25.93 -11.65
C HIS A 158 -18.17 26.55 -10.52
N ILE A 159 -19.30 27.18 -10.86
CA ILE A 159 -20.27 27.62 -9.87
C ILE A 159 -21.00 26.38 -9.35
N THR A 160 -20.51 25.82 -8.25
CA THR A 160 -21.04 24.61 -7.61
C THR A 160 -22.27 24.89 -6.73
N ARG A 161 -22.68 26.17 -6.59
CA ARG A 161 -23.66 26.64 -5.60
C ARG A 161 -23.29 26.18 -4.17
N ALA A 162 -22.00 25.95 -3.91
CA ALA A 162 -21.52 25.57 -2.60
C ALA A 162 -21.84 26.65 -1.55
N GLN A 163 -21.90 26.22 -0.29
CA GLN A 163 -22.05 27.15 0.83
C GLN A 163 -20.91 28.18 0.82
N THR A 164 -21.24 29.42 1.18
CA THR A 164 -20.25 30.47 1.45
C THR A 164 -19.18 29.94 2.42
N GLY A 165 -17.90 30.05 2.04
CA GLY A 165 -16.77 29.58 2.86
C GLY A 165 -16.19 28.20 2.48
N ARG A 166 -16.72 27.52 1.45
CA ARG A 166 -16.17 26.22 1.00
C ARG A 166 -14.71 26.30 0.55
N ALA A 167 -14.32 27.38 -0.14
CA ALA A 167 -12.94 27.58 -0.57
C ALA A 167 -11.97 27.67 0.62
N ASP A 168 -12.35 28.42 1.66
CA ASP A 168 -11.56 28.56 2.89
C ASP A 168 -11.47 27.22 3.64
N SER A 169 -12.58 26.49 3.73
CA SER A 169 -12.59 25.16 4.36
C SER A 169 -11.66 24.18 3.63
N LEU A 170 -11.71 24.15 2.29
CA LEU A 170 -10.83 23.29 1.48
C LEU A 170 -9.35 23.68 1.63
N ALA A 171 -9.05 24.97 1.77
CA ALA A 171 -7.70 25.44 2.02
C ALA A 171 -7.20 24.96 3.39
N GLU A 172 -8.01 25.12 4.44
CA GLU A 172 -7.69 24.66 5.79
C GLU A 172 -7.53 23.12 5.85
N GLU A 173 -8.47 22.36 5.28
CA GLU A 173 -8.42 20.89 5.19
C GLU A 173 -7.11 20.42 4.54
N ALA A 174 -6.69 21.06 3.44
CA ALA A 174 -5.45 20.72 2.77
C ALA A 174 -4.21 21.04 3.62
N THR A 175 -4.17 22.20 4.28
CA THR A 175 -3.05 22.59 5.14
C THR A 175 -2.90 21.61 6.30
N VAL A 176 -4.00 21.24 6.96
CA VAL A 176 -3.99 20.26 8.06
C VAL A 176 -3.52 18.89 7.55
N THR A 177 -4.00 18.44 6.39
CA THR A 177 -3.61 17.15 5.81
C THR A 177 -2.14 17.13 5.40
N LEU A 178 -1.63 18.23 4.84
CA LEU A 178 -0.21 18.38 4.48
C LEU A 178 0.71 18.34 5.70
N GLU A 179 0.33 18.99 6.80
CA GLU A 179 1.08 18.94 8.06
C GLU A 179 1.17 17.50 8.61
N LYS A 180 0.06 16.76 8.58
CA LYS A 180 0.01 15.35 8.98
C LYS A 180 0.90 14.47 8.09
N LEU A 181 0.86 14.67 6.78
CA LEU A 181 1.71 13.97 5.81
C LEU A 181 3.20 14.29 6.03
N ARG A 182 3.53 15.55 6.29
CA ARG A 182 4.90 15.98 6.58
C ARG A 182 5.44 15.26 7.81
N ASN A 183 4.68 15.27 8.91
CA ASN A 183 5.08 14.59 10.14
C ASN A 183 5.23 13.08 9.95
N THR A 184 4.29 12.45 9.24
CA THR A 184 4.34 11.02 8.90
C THR A 184 5.62 10.71 8.13
N SER A 185 5.95 11.50 7.11
CA SER A 185 7.17 11.35 6.30
C SER A 185 8.44 11.52 7.13
N ILE A 186 8.51 12.56 7.98
CA ILE A 186 9.63 12.78 8.89
C ILE A 186 9.84 11.56 9.79
N LEU A 187 8.78 11.09 10.45
CA LEU A 187 8.87 9.96 11.38
C LEU A 187 9.19 8.64 10.68
N SER A 188 8.62 8.38 9.49
CA SER A 188 8.94 7.17 8.72
C SER A 188 10.39 7.17 8.23
N ASN A 189 10.89 8.31 7.79
CA ASN A 189 12.29 8.47 7.36
C ASN A 189 13.23 8.27 8.53
N LEU A 190 12.94 8.88 9.68
CA LEU A 190 13.71 8.73 10.90
C LEU A 190 13.77 7.28 11.39
N SER A 191 12.64 6.57 11.39
CA SER A 191 12.56 5.15 11.72
C SER A 191 13.44 4.30 10.79
N LEU A 192 13.38 4.57 9.47
CA LEU A 192 14.19 3.88 8.47
C LEU A 192 15.69 4.17 8.64
N GLN A 193 16.06 5.42 8.92
CA GLN A 193 17.44 5.82 9.14
C GLN A 193 18.03 5.20 10.41
N LEU A 194 17.25 5.15 11.51
CA LEU A 194 17.67 4.46 12.74
C LEU A 194 17.89 2.97 12.50
N TYR A 195 17.00 2.31 11.76
CA TYR A 195 17.20 0.93 11.34
C TYR A 195 18.45 0.76 10.48
N GLY A 196 18.68 1.66 9.52
CA GLY A 196 19.89 1.68 8.69
C GLY A 196 21.16 1.82 9.52
N LYS A 197 21.19 2.74 10.50
CA LYS A 197 22.32 2.93 11.42
C LYS A 197 22.58 1.64 12.21
N TYR A 198 21.53 1.00 12.75
CA TYR A 198 21.66 -0.28 13.45
C TYR A 198 22.29 -1.37 12.57
N LEU A 199 21.90 -1.48 11.29
CA LEU A 199 22.49 -2.47 10.38
C LEU A 199 23.99 -2.22 10.12
N GLN A 200 24.43 -0.96 10.15
CA GLN A 200 25.82 -0.58 9.90
C GLN A 200 26.72 -0.79 11.11
N VAL A 201 26.29 -0.36 12.31
CA VAL A 201 27.15 -0.30 13.51
C VAL A 201 26.72 -1.24 14.64
N GLY A 202 25.51 -1.78 14.59
CA GLY A 202 24.91 -2.61 15.64
C GLY A 202 24.45 -1.80 16.85
N HIS A 203 24.56 -2.40 18.04
CA HIS A 203 24.25 -1.72 19.30
C HIS A 203 25.31 -0.67 19.65
N ALA A 204 24.88 0.39 20.34
CA ALA A 204 25.77 1.40 20.90
C ALA A 204 26.74 0.75 21.90
N ARG A 205 28.03 1.12 21.81
CA ARG A 205 29.12 0.57 22.62
C ARG A 205 29.75 1.61 23.54
N THR A 206 29.57 2.90 23.23
CA THR A 206 30.13 4.02 23.98
C THR A 206 29.04 5.01 24.42
N ALA A 207 29.36 5.85 25.41
CA ALA A 207 28.48 6.96 25.81
C ALA A 207 28.26 7.96 24.67
N GLN A 208 29.29 8.16 23.82
CA GLN A 208 29.19 9.01 22.64
C GLN A 208 28.18 8.46 21.63
N ASP A 209 28.17 7.16 21.37
CA ASP A 209 27.19 6.54 20.46
C ASP A 209 25.74 6.79 20.94
N LEU A 210 25.53 6.69 22.25
CA LEU A 210 24.22 6.94 22.87
C LEU A 210 23.79 8.40 22.73
N GLU A 211 24.73 9.33 22.95
CA GLU A 211 24.49 10.77 22.81
C GLU A 211 24.17 11.13 21.36
N GLU A 212 24.94 10.64 20.39
CA GLU A 212 24.71 10.87 18.96
C GLU A 212 23.31 10.40 18.52
N ILE A 213 22.88 9.22 18.98
CA ILE A 213 21.54 8.70 18.63
C ILE A 213 20.44 9.55 19.30
N ALA A 214 20.65 9.98 20.54
CA ALA A 214 19.69 10.82 21.25
C ALA A 214 19.55 12.21 20.60
N ILE A 215 20.67 12.83 20.21
CA ILE A 215 20.70 14.09 19.46
C ILE A 215 20.01 13.92 18.11
N PHE A 216 20.40 12.89 17.35
CA PHE A 216 19.82 12.60 16.04
C PHE A 216 18.29 12.45 16.11
N LEU A 217 17.79 11.70 17.10
CA LEU A 217 16.34 11.59 17.30
C LEU A 217 15.71 12.94 17.65
N LYS A 218 16.28 13.67 18.61
CA LYS A 218 15.73 14.94 19.11
C LYS A 218 15.64 16.02 18.02
N GLU A 219 16.66 16.12 17.17
CA GLU A 219 16.73 17.11 16.10
C GLU A 219 15.74 16.83 14.95
N ASN A 220 15.38 15.55 14.76
CA ASN A 220 14.53 15.12 13.64
C ASN A 220 13.09 14.80 14.05
N LEU A 221 12.73 14.85 15.34
CA LEU A 221 11.35 14.63 15.79
C LEU A 221 10.47 15.85 15.48
N PRO A 222 9.24 15.65 14.94
CA PRO A 222 8.30 16.75 14.78
C PRO A 222 7.84 17.28 16.13
N ALA A 223 7.58 18.59 16.21
CA ALA A 223 7.09 19.25 17.43
C ALA A 223 5.63 18.89 17.79
N THR A 224 4.93 18.16 16.91
CA THR A 224 3.54 17.76 17.09
C THR A 224 3.37 16.88 18.33
N PRO A 225 2.49 17.22 19.28
CA PRO A 225 2.27 16.40 20.46
C PRO A 225 1.51 15.11 20.10
N LEU A 226 1.79 14.02 20.84
CA LEU A 226 1.17 12.70 20.63
C LEU A 226 -0.37 12.76 20.58
N SER A 227 -1.01 13.66 21.33
CA SER A 227 -2.47 13.82 21.35
C SER A 227 -3.06 14.35 20.04
N LYS A 228 -2.26 15.03 19.23
CA LYS A 228 -2.65 15.58 17.91
C LYS A 228 -2.24 14.70 16.74
N MET A 229 -1.46 13.64 16.99
CA MET A 229 -1.00 12.72 15.95
C MET A 229 -2.12 11.76 15.51
N GLY A 230 -2.19 11.50 14.21
CA GLY A 230 -2.95 10.41 13.62
C GLY A 230 -2.31 9.05 13.85
N PHE A 231 -2.92 8.01 13.28
CA PHE A 231 -2.50 6.62 13.49
C PHE A 231 -1.05 6.36 13.04
N PHE A 232 -0.72 6.65 11.78
CA PHE A 232 0.61 6.35 11.24
C PHE A 232 1.72 7.20 11.86
N GLU A 233 1.47 8.47 12.18
CA GLU A 233 2.40 9.29 12.96
C GLU A 233 2.75 8.62 14.29
N LYS A 234 1.74 8.15 15.05
CA LYS A 234 1.96 7.44 16.32
C LYS A 234 2.75 6.14 16.12
N VAL A 235 2.41 5.35 15.10
CA VAL A 235 3.12 4.10 14.77
C VAL A 235 4.60 4.38 14.49
N TYR A 236 4.90 5.32 13.60
CA TYR A 236 6.29 5.65 13.25
C TYR A 236 7.05 6.27 14.41
N LEU A 237 6.41 7.09 15.24
CA LEU A 237 7.02 7.59 16.47
C LEU A 237 7.40 6.42 17.41
N PHE A 238 6.50 5.47 17.64
CA PHE A 238 6.81 4.30 18.48
C PHE A 238 7.89 3.42 17.86
N GLN A 239 7.99 3.33 16.53
CA GLN A 239 9.12 2.67 15.87
C GLN A 239 10.44 3.40 16.12
N CYS A 240 10.48 4.72 15.96
CA CYS A 240 11.68 5.53 16.22
C CYS A 240 12.16 5.31 17.67
N LEU A 241 11.24 5.39 18.62
CA LEU A 241 11.54 5.18 20.04
C LEU A 241 11.94 3.72 20.33
N SER A 242 11.34 2.75 19.66
CA SER A 242 11.75 1.35 19.76
C SER A 242 13.18 1.17 19.26
N TRP A 243 13.52 1.68 18.08
CA TRP A 243 14.87 1.59 17.52
C TRP A 243 15.90 2.28 18.40
N GLN A 244 15.62 3.50 18.87
CA GLN A 244 16.51 4.21 19.79
C GLN A 244 16.85 3.35 21.02
N ASN A 245 15.82 2.80 21.68
CA ASN A 245 16.01 2.03 22.90
C ASN A 245 16.62 0.65 22.62
N PHE A 246 16.36 0.06 21.46
CA PHE A 246 17.00 -1.18 21.02
C PHE A 246 18.49 -1.00 20.78
N ILE A 247 18.89 0.06 20.05
CA ILE A 247 20.30 0.37 19.80
C ILE A 247 21.01 0.69 21.12
N ALA A 248 20.34 1.42 22.02
CA ALA A 248 20.85 1.77 23.35
C ALA A 248 20.81 0.63 24.38
N GLN A 249 20.31 -0.56 24.02
CA GLN A 249 20.13 -1.71 24.92
C GLN A 249 19.25 -1.39 26.15
N ASN A 250 18.35 -0.42 26.02
CA ASN A 250 17.35 -0.09 27.04
C ASN A 250 16.10 -0.96 26.84
N TRP A 251 16.21 -2.23 27.25
CA TRP A 251 15.17 -3.25 27.03
C TRP A 251 13.82 -2.89 27.62
N LYS A 252 13.80 -2.23 28.80
CA LYS A 252 12.56 -1.79 29.45
C LYS A 252 11.75 -0.82 28.58
N ASN A 253 12.42 0.18 28.00
CA ASN A 253 11.75 1.13 27.12
C ASN A 253 11.51 0.56 25.72
N TYR A 254 12.38 -0.32 25.23
CA TYR A 254 12.13 -1.07 24.00
C TYR A 254 10.83 -1.88 24.08
N PHE A 255 10.63 -2.63 25.16
CA PHE A 255 9.36 -3.31 25.45
C PHE A 255 8.19 -2.34 25.51
N ARG A 256 8.33 -1.22 26.24
CA ARG A 256 7.26 -0.21 26.37
C ARG A 256 6.77 0.31 25.02
N TYR A 257 7.69 0.65 24.10
CA TYR A 257 7.31 1.27 22.83
C TYR A 257 6.86 0.26 21.78
N THR A 258 7.41 -0.96 21.77
CA THR A 258 6.89 -2.05 20.94
C THR A 258 5.49 -2.47 21.40
N TYR A 259 5.24 -2.50 22.71
CA TYR A 259 3.89 -2.72 23.27
C TYR A 259 2.92 -1.64 22.83
N LYS A 260 3.27 -0.34 22.97
CA LYS A 260 2.42 0.77 22.53
C LYS A 260 2.09 0.73 21.04
N TRP A 261 3.04 0.29 20.20
CA TRP A 261 2.79 0.08 18.78
C TRP A 261 1.74 -1.02 18.56
N VAL A 262 1.91 -2.20 19.15
CA VAL A 262 0.94 -3.30 19.02
C VAL A 262 -0.43 -2.90 19.58
N GLU A 263 -0.46 -2.27 20.77
CA GLU A 263 -1.67 -1.81 21.43
C GLU A 263 -2.46 -0.81 20.57
N LEU A 264 -1.78 0.04 19.80
CA LEU A 264 -2.45 0.99 18.89
C LEU A 264 -3.23 0.24 17.79
N PHE A 265 -2.66 -0.82 17.22
CA PHE A 265 -3.36 -1.68 16.27
C PHE A 265 -4.47 -2.51 16.93
N GLU A 266 -4.31 -2.91 18.19
CA GLU A 266 -5.36 -3.59 18.97
C GLU A 266 -6.60 -2.70 19.16
N ARG A 267 -6.39 -1.40 19.40
CA ARG A 267 -7.47 -0.41 19.56
C ARG A 267 -8.14 -0.06 18.23
N GLU A 268 -7.40 -0.07 17.13
CA GLU A 268 -7.91 0.26 15.78
C GLU A 268 -7.92 -0.99 14.89
N SER A 269 -8.86 -1.90 15.13
CA SER A 269 -8.92 -3.23 14.48
C SER A 269 -8.94 -3.18 12.95
N LEU A 270 -9.51 -2.13 12.35
CA LEU A 270 -9.51 -1.91 10.90
C LEU A 270 -8.08 -1.82 10.36
N MET A 271 -7.16 -1.18 11.09
CA MET A 271 -5.77 -1.00 10.66
C MET A 271 -4.99 -2.32 10.62
N LYS A 272 -5.40 -3.34 11.39
CA LYS A 272 -4.81 -4.68 11.27
C LYS A 272 -5.08 -5.32 9.91
N ILE A 273 -6.22 -5.01 9.31
CA ILE A 273 -6.59 -5.51 7.98
C ILE A 273 -5.89 -4.67 6.92
N ASN A 274 -5.89 -3.35 7.08
CA ASN A 274 -5.29 -2.43 6.11
C ASN A 274 -3.77 -2.60 6.00
N ASP A 275 -3.07 -2.85 7.12
CA ASP A 275 -1.63 -3.08 7.13
C ASP A 275 -1.24 -4.22 8.08
N THR A 276 -1.64 -5.43 7.69
CA THR A 276 -1.32 -6.66 8.45
C THR A 276 0.19 -6.87 8.57
N SER A 277 0.96 -6.49 7.56
CA SER A 277 2.43 -6.65 7.58
C SER A 277 3.07 -5.80 8.67
N LEU A 278 2.67 -4.53 8.76
CA LEU A 278 3.17 -3.61 9.79
C LEU A 278 2.74 -4.04 11.19
N TYR A 279 1.50 -4.52 11.34
CA TYR A 279 1.03 -5.09 12.61
C TYR A 279 1.88 -6.29 13.05
N LEU A 280 2.08 -7.27 12.16
CA LEU A 280 2.89 -8.47 12.46
C LEU A 280 4.34 -8.12 12.77
N LYS A 281 4.91 -7.09 12.12
CA LYS A 281 6.23 -6.57 12.45
C LYS A 281 6.28 -5.99 13.87
N GLY A 282 5.24 -5.26 14.29
CA GLY A 282 5.09 -4.79 15.66
C GLY A 282 5.05 -5.94 16.66
N VAL A 283 4.22 -6.97 16.40
CA VAL A 283 4.12 -8.17 17.24
C VAL A 283 5.46 -8.90 17.33
N HIS A 284 6.17 -9.07 16.21
CA HIS A 284 7.49 -9.68 16.20
C HIS A 284 8.49 -8.93 17.10
N ASN A 285 8.53 -7.60 17.01
CA ASN A 285 9.43 -6.79 17.85
C ASN A 285 9.03 -6.84 19.33
N LEU A 286 7.73 -6.88 19.64
CA LEU A 286 7.25 -7.05 21.00
C LEU A 286 7.67 -8.40 21.59
N LEU A 287 7.56 -9.48 20.80
CA LEU A 287 8.04 -10.80 21.22
C LEU A 287 9.56 -10.80 21.45
N ASN A 288 10.34 -10.19 20.56
CA ASN A 288 11.79 -10.02 20.75
C ASN A 288 12.16 -9.17 21.97
N ALA A 289 11.24 -8.35 22.49
CA ALA A 289 11.49 -7.58 23.71
C ALA A 289 11.26 -8.39 25.00
N LEU A 290 10.60 -9.55 24.90
CA LEU A 290 10.24 -10.43 26.01
C LEU A 290 11.21 -11.59 26.23
N PHE A 291 12.06 -11.91 25.24
CA PHE A 291 13.00 -13.04 25.24
C PHE A 291 14.40 -12.57 24.84
#